data_AF-A0AAJ5F365-F1
#
_entry.id   AF-A0AAJ5F365-F1
#
_cell.length_a   1.000
_cell.length_b   1.000
_cell.length_c   1.000
_cell.angle_alpha   90.00
_cell.angle_beta   90.00
_cell.angle_gamma   90.00
#
_symmetry.space_group_name_H-M   'P 1'
#
loop_
_entity.id
_entity.type
_entity.pdbx_description
1 polymer ?
#
loop_
_entity_poly.entity_id
_entity_poly.type
_entity_poly.pdbx_seq_one_letter_code
_entity_poly.pdbx_strand_id
1 'polypeptide(L)'
;MPLTLLPDLGDLLRLHPQFNAGTVVELLRHLRANGVGGQEVLWASGPDPDHPLRDALPAARFTVRELPGSGADTETDHAQLISFLEQYPQGRARLREAAQAEQAFAAVLTAPMTAPRAFSAEVQAAARDYHAAMRAALGEGPGTHWRARRLEEVMAALAAVEDGVVLVPLDDLPDLLERLPGARLPDLTGFEPGETSRLRALADRAWQLREDDDLAALLDALERETGDTVTPKAELEAAAAGVYLAVGDLDSARALLERAAHALTDEVPRSLPGLVLARLGQVRDAQGDRELAERTYRAVLALNYVPQVAREAAEAGLREPFRLEGLGPAPQGPASPG
;
A
#
# COMPACT_ATOMS: atom_id res chain seq x y z
N MET A 1 10.37 -19.03 -21.78
CA MET A 1 10.55 -19.61 -20.43
C MET A 1 9.21 -19.55 -19.71
N PRO A 2 8.79 -20.53 -18.90
CA PRO A 2 7.47 -20.49 -18.25
C PRO A 2 7.20 -19.19 -17.47
N LEU A 3 5.93 -18.76 -17.46
CA LEU A 3 5.44 -17.64 -16.64
C LEU A 3 5.78 -17.88 -15.16
N THR A 4 6.39 -16.89 -14.53
CA THR A 4 6.72 -16.92 -13.10
C THR A 4 5.74 -16.02 -12.36
N LEU A 5 4.94 -16.60 -11.46
CA LEU A 5 3.93 -15.87 -10.69
C LEU A 5 4.52 -15.40 -9.36
N LEU A 6 4.37 -14.11 -9.07
CA LEU A 6 4.74 -13.48 -7.81
C LEU A 6 3.48 -13.03 -7.06
N PRO A 7 3.32 -13.42 -5.79
CA PRO A 7 2.20 -12.97 -4.97
C PRO A 7 2.34 -11.47 -4.70
N ASP A 8 1.21 -10.81 -4.82
CA ASP A 8 0.99 -9.43 -4.43
C ASP A 8 0.06 -9.39 -3.23
N LEU A 9 0.48 -8.66 -2.22
CA LEU A 9 -0.24 -8.50 -0.96
C LEU A 9 -1.11 -7.24 -0.94
N GLY A 10 -1.15 -6.46 -2.02
CA GLY A 10 -1.88 -5.21 -2.00
C GLY A 10 -1.23 -4.21 -1.05
N ASP A 11 -2.07 -3.48 -0.34
CA ASP A 11 -1.65 -2.54 0.70
C ASP A 11 -0.99 -3.21 1.91
N LEU A 12 -1.20 -4.52 2.13
CA LEU A 12 -0.56 -5.24 3.23
C LEU A 12 0.98 -5.28 3.08
N LEU A 13 1.53 -5.03 1.88
CA LEU A 13 2.97 -4.84 1.70
C LEU A 13 3.56 -3.77 2.64
N ARG A 14 2.78 -2.75 3.04
CA ARG A 14 3.24 -1.74 4.00
C ARG A 14 3.31 -2.25 5.44
N LEU A 15 2.57 -3.31 5.75
CA LEU A 15 2.47 -3.85 7.12
C LEU A 15 3.53 -4.93 7.40
N HIS A 16 4.19 -5.46 6.37
CA HIS A 16 5.11 -6.59 6.50
C HIS A 16 6.57 -6.15 6.30
N PRO A 17 7.35 -5.96 7.38
CA PRO A 17 8.74 -5.51 7.27
C PRO A 17 9.65 -6.50 6.51
N GLN A 18 9.29 -7.78 6.44
CA GLN A 18 10.08 -8.85 5.81
C GLN A 18 9.54 -9.28 4.44
N PHE A 19 8.42 -8.68 3.98
CA PHE A 19 7.86 -8.88 2.65
C PHE A 19 7.07 -7.65 2.23
N ASN A 20 7.79 -6.60 1.86
CA ASN A 20 7.26 -5.30 1.45
C ASN A 20 7.55 -5.00 -0.03
N ALA A 21 7.18 -3.81 -0.48
CA ALA A 21 7.42 -3.37 -1.85
C ALA A 21 8.91 -3.40 -2.25
N GLY A 22 9.83 -3.12 -1.32
CA GLY A 22 11.26 -3.25 -1.52
C GLY A 22 11.70 -4.70 -1.69
N THR A 23 11.14 -5.64 -0.91
CA THR A 23 11.38 -7.08 -1.07
C THR A 23 10.94 -7.57 -2.45
N VAL A 24 9.79 -7.11 -2.96
CA VAL A 24 9.30 -7.48 -4.30
C VAL A 24 10.25 -6.97 -5.39
N VAL A 25 10.74 -5.72 -5.27
CA VAL A 25 11.75 -5.17 -6.18
C VAL A 25 13.04 -6.00 -6.17
N GLU A 26 13.52 -6.40 -4.99
CA GLU A 26 14.72 -7.23 -4.86
C GLU A 26 14.52 -8.63 -5.43
N LEU A 27 13.34 -9.24 -5.23
CA LEU A 27 12.96 -10.51 -5.85
C LEU A 27 13.00 -10.42 -7.37
N LEU A 28 12.41 -9.36 -7.95
CA LEU A 28 12.44 -9.15 -9.40
C LEU A 28 13.87 -8.99 -9.94
N ARG A 29 14.74 -8.27 -9.22
CA ARG A 29 16.17 -8.14 -9.55
C ARG A 29 16.89 -9.49 -9.47
N HIS A 30 16.61 -10.27 -8.43
CA HIS A 30 17.18 -11.62 -8.25
C HIS A 30 16.76 -12.55 -9.39
N LEU A 31 15.47 -12.56 -9.74
CA LEU A 31 14.95 -13.36 -10.87
C LEU A 31 15.63 -12.96 -12.18
N ARG A 32 15.73 -11.65 -12.45
CA ARG A 32 16.41 -11.15 -13.65
C ARG A 32 17.88 -11.55 -13.70
N ALA A 33 18.60 -11.50 -12.57
CA ALA A 33 19.99 -11.94 -12.48
C ALA A 33 20.16 -13.44 -12.78
N ASN A 34 19.14 -14.24 -12.48
CA ASN A 34 19.07 -15.67 -12.79
C ASN A 34 18.43 -15.98 -14.16
N GLY A 35 18.27 -14.97 -15.02
CA GLY A 35 17.74 -15.13 -16.38
C GLY A 35 16.22 -15.35 -16.45
N VAL A 36 15.48 -15.03 -15.38
CA VAL A 36 14.01 -15.10 -15.34
C VAL A 36 13.43 -13.69 -15.44
N GLY A 37 12.61 -13.44 -16.46
CA GLY A 37 11.93 -12.17 -16.66
C GLY A 37 12.80 -11.06 -17.26
N GLY A 38 12.19 -9.89 -17.42
CA GLY A 38 12.82 -8.72 -18.05
C GLY A 38 12.65 -7.45 -17.21
N GLN A 39 12.69 -6.29 -17.87
CA GLN A 39 12.32 -5.01 -17.24
C GLN A 39 10.80 -4.82 -17.18
N GLU A 40 10.05 -5.51 -18.04
CA GLU A 40 8.59 -5.50 -18.00
C GLU A 40 8.07 -6.52 -16.98
N VAL A 41 7.12 -6.09 -16.16
CA VAL A 41 6.37 -6.91 -15.20
C VAL A 41 4.90 -6.82 -15.57
N LEU A 42 4.25 -7.97 -15.69
CA LEU A 42 2.82 -8.06 -15.97
C LEU A 42 2.03 -7.91 -14.67
N TRP A 43 0.97 -7.10 -14.70
CA TRP A 43 0.20 -6.75 -13.51
C TRP A 43 -1.22 -7.31 -13.58
N ALA A 44 -1.54 -8.23 -12.67
CA ALA A 44 -2.89 -8.76 -12.47
C ALA A 44 -3.50 -8.38 -11.11
N SER A 45 -2.81 -7.57 -10.29
CA SER A 45 -3.17 -7.27 -8.89
C SER A 45 -4.28 -6.24 -8.69
N GLY A 46 -5.00 -5.89 -9.75
CA GLY A 46 -6.12 -4.94 -9.70
C GLY A 46 -5.73 -3.47 -9.98
N PRO A 47 -6.73 -2.58 -10.14
CA PRO A 47 -6.51 -1.23 -10.67
C PRO A 47 -6.16 -0.19 -9.60
N ASP A 48 -5.90 -0.59 -8.36
CA ASP A 48 -5.65 0.34 -7.26
C ASP A 48 -4.47 1.29 -7.60
N PRO A 49 -4.72 2.60 -7.71
CA PRO A 49 -3.65 3.55 -7.96
C PRO A 49 -2.73 3.65 -6.74
N ASP A 50 -3.24 3.59 -5.51
CA ASP A 50 -2.45 3.85 -4.32
C ASP A 50 -1.56 2.66 -3.91
N HIS A 51 -1.65 1.56 -4.64
CA HIS A 51 -0.88 0.34 -4.42
C HIS A 51 0.64 0.62 -4.34
N PRO A 52 1.36 0.11 -3.32
CA PRO A 52 2.75 0.54 -3.05
C PRO A 52 3.74 0.18 -4.16
N LEU A 53 3.51 -0.92 -4.88
CA LEU A 53 4.29 -1.30 -6.06
C LEU A 53 4.17 -0.31 -7.24
N ARG A 54 3.13 0.53 -7.29
CA ARG A 54 2.96 1.56 -8.33
C ARG A 54 4.01 2.66 -8.25
N ASP A 55 4.57 2.88 -7.06
CA ASP A 55 5.73 3.74 -6.84
C ASP A 55 7.03 2.95 -6.96
N ALA A 56 7.12 1.81 -6.24
CA ALA A 56 8.38 1.09 -6.07
C ALA A 56 8.94 0.51 -7.39
N LEU A 57 8.07 -0.01 -8.27
CA LEU A 57 8.51 -0.65 -9.52
C LEU A 57 9.10 0.36 -10.52
N PRO A 58 8.41 1.47 -10.87
CA PRO A 58 9.01 2.50 -11.71
C PRO A 58 10.28 3.09 -11.12
N ALA A 59 10.33 3.27 -9.79
CA ALA A 59 11.50 3.82 -9.10
C ALA A 59 12.73 2.90 -9.24
N ALA A 60 12.47 1.59 -9.26
CA ALA A 60 13.45 0.55 -9.54
C ALA A 60 13.69 0.28 -11.03
N ARG A 61 13.10 1.08 -11.94
CA ARG A 61 13.20 1.00 -13.40
C ARG A 61 12.57 -0.27 -14.01
N PHE A 62 11.52 -0.78 -13.39
CA PHE A 62 10.63 -1.76 -14.00
C PHE A 62 9.48 -1.05 -14.71
N THR A 63 9.09 -1.53 -15.88
CA THR A 63 7.89 -1.09 -16.58
C THR A 63 6.75 -2.03 -16.21
N VAL A 64 5.60 -1.46 -15.87
CA VAL A 64 4.40 -2.24 -15.54
C VAL A 64 3.49 -2.29 -16.75
N ARG A 65 3.08 -3.49 -17.14
CA ARG A 65 2.07 -3.70 -18.17
C ARG A 65 0.82 -4.28 -17.53
N GLU A 66 -0.25 -3.50 -17.57
CA GLU A 66 -1.56 -3.92 -17.07
C GLU A 66 -2.10 -5.10 -17.86
N LEU A 67 -2.58 -6.11 -17.13
CA LEU A 67 -3.50 -7.09 -17.66
C LEU A 67 -4.95 -6.64 -17.42
N PRO A 68 -5.91 -7.15 -18.20
CA PRO A 68 -7.32 -6.86 -17.96
C PRO A 68 -7.70 -7.17 -16.51
N GLY A 69 -8.27 -6.18 -15.83
CA GLY A 69 -8.80 -6.30 -14.48
C GLY A 69 -10.32 -6.36 -14.48
N SER A 70 -10.90 -6.77 -13.35
CA SER A 70 -12.35 -6.81 -13.14
C SER A 70 -12.99 -5.44 -13.42
N GLY A 71 -14.12 -5.45 -14.14
CA GLY A 71 -14.81 -4.24 -14.59
C GLY A 71 -15.28 -3.31 -13.46
N ALA A 72 -15.51 -2.03 -13.81
CA ALA A 72 -15.79 -0.93 -12.90
C ALA A 72 -17.00 -1.14 -11.96
N ASP A 73 -17.95 -2.00 -12.32
CA ASP A 73 -19.18 -2.20 -11.55
C ASP A 73 -19.05 -3.26 -10.43
N THR A 74 -17.89 -3.91 -10.29
CA THR A 74 -17.67 -5.04 -9.37
C THR A 74 -17.97 -4.69 -7.91
N GLU A 75 -17.50 -3.53 -7.45
CA GLU A 75 -17.72 -3.08 -6.07
C GLU A 75 -19.17 -2.66 -5.83
N THR A 76 -19.78 -1.99 -6.82
CA THR A 76 -21.20 -1.61 -6.78
C THR A 76 -22.11 -2.83 -6.68
N ASP A 77 -21.86 -3.87 -7.48
CA ASP A 77 -22.62 -5.12 -7.44
C ASP A 77 -22.48 -5.82 -6.09
N HIS A 78 -21.26 -5.87 -5.55
CA HIS A 78 -21.00 -6.46 -4.23
C HIS A 78 -21.79 -5.72 -3.15
N ALA A 79 -21.67 -4.39 -3.08
CA ALA A 79 -22.39 -3.57 -2.10
C ALA A 79 -23.92 -3.75 -2.18
N GLN A 80 -24.48 -3.88 -3.39
CA GLN A 80 -25.90 -4.17 -3.59
C GLN A 80 -26.29 -5.56 -3.06
N LEU A 81 -25.47 -6.58 -3.30
CA LEU A 81 -25.70 -7.92 -2.74
C LEU A 81 -25.69 -7.89 -1.21
N ILE A 82 -24.71 -7.23 -0.59
CA ILE A 82 -24.63 -7.10 0.88
C ILE A 82 -25.90 -6.43 1.41
N SER A 83 -26.28 -5.29 0.83
CA SER A 83 -27.50 -4.56 1.19
C SER A 83 -28.77 -5.41 1.07
N PHE A 84 -28.83 -6.32 0.09
CA PHE A 84 -29.94 -7.26 -0.07
C PHE A 84 -29.91 -8.37 1.00
N LEU A 85 -28.75 -8.97 1.26
CA LEU A 85 -28.61 -10.08 2.23
C LEU A 85 -28.94 -9.63 3.67
N GLU A 86 -28.63 -8.39 4.04
CA GLU A 86 -28.93 -7.84 5.35
C GLU A 86 -30.44 -7.81 5.68
N GLN A 87 -31.29 -7.68 4.65
CA GLN A 87 -32.74 -7.59 4.80
C GLN A 87 -33.38 -8.90 5.28
N TYR A 88 -32.69 -10.04 5.13
CA TYR A 88 -33.25 -11.37 5.42
C TYR A 88 -32.47 -12.10 6.52
N PRO A 89 -33.14 -12.85 7.43
CA PRO A 89 -32.46 -13.64 8.46
C PRO A 89 -31.46 -14.67 7.89
N GLN A 90 -31.81 -15.30 6.76
CA GLN A 90 -30.94 -16.27 6.08
C GLN A 90 -29.72 -15.57 5.44
N GLY A 91 -29.91 -14.39 4.85
CA GLY A 91 -28.80 -13.61 4.28
C GLY A 91 -27.81 -13.17 5.36
N ARG A 92 -28.29 -12.70 6.52
CA ARG A 92 -27.45 -12.39 7.69
C ARG A 92 -26.70 -13.61 8.26
N ALA A 93 -27.20 -14.83 8.09
CA ALA A 93 -26.45 -16.03 8.45
C ALA A 93 -25.27 -16.25 7.48
N ARG A 94 -25.53 -16.15 6.17
CA ARG A 94 -24.51 -16.26 5.12
C ARG A 94 -23.41 -15.19 5.26
N LEU A 95 -23.78 -13.96 5.58
CA LEU A 95 -22.82 -12.88 5.85
C LEU A 95 -21.92 -13.18 7.07
N ARG A 96 -22.46 -13.82 8.12
CA ARG A 96 -21.65 -14.24 9.28
C ARG A 96 -20.68 -15.37 8.93
N GLU A 97 -21.09 -16.31 8.08
CA GLU A 97 -20.21 -17.37 7.59
C GLU A 97 -19.07 -16.79 6.74
N ALA A 98 -19.38 -15.86 5.83
CA ALA A 98 -18.38 -15.14 5.04
C ALA A 98 -17.39 -14.36 5.93
N ALA A 99 -17.89 -13.62 6.91
CA ALA A 99 -17.05 -12.87 7.84
C ALA A 99 -16.13 -13.76 8.67
N GLN A 100 -16.55 -14.98 9.04
CA GLN A 100 -15.69 -15.94 9.72
C GLN A 100 -14.54 -16.42 8.82
N ALA A 101 -14.83 -16.69 7.54
CA ALA A 101 -13.81 -17.07 6.56
C ALA A 101 -12.81 -15.92 6.34
N GLU A 102 -13.30 -14.68 6.22
CA GLU A 102 -12.47 -13.48 6.09
C GLU A 102 -11.56 -13.29 7.31
N GLN A 103 -12.10 -13.40 8.52
CA GLN A 103 -11.31 -13.31 9.76
C GLN A 103 -10.22 -14.39 9.85
N ALA A 104 -10.55 -15.63 9.47
CA ALA A 104 -9.60 -16.73 9.46
C ALA A 104 -8.45 -16.47 8.48
N PHE A 105 -8.76 -15.98 7.28
CA PHE A 105 -7.73 -15.67 6.29
C PHE A 105 -6.92 -14.42 6.66
N ALA A 106 -7.58 -13.38 7.18
CA ALA A 106 -6.92 -12.18 7.70
C ALA A 106 -5.90 -12.52 8.81
N ALA A 107 -6.20 -13.49 9.68
CA ALA A 107 -5.23 -13.94 10.69
C ALA A 107 -3.95 -14.53 10.06
N VAL A 108 -4.06 -15.23 8.92
CA VAL A 108 -2.91 -15.73 8.16
C VAL A 108 -2.14 -14.57 7.53
N LEU A 109 -2.85 -13.64 6.89
CA LEU A 109 -2.25 -12.51 6.17
C LEU A 109 -1.56 -11.51 7.10
N THR A 110 -2.12 -11.23 8.27
CA THR A 110 -1.55 -10.27 9.24
C THR A 110 -0.40 -10.83 10.07
N ALA A 111 -0.18 -12.15 10.07
CA ALA A 111 0.97 -12.74 10.72
C ALA A 111 2.27 -12.35 9.99
N PRO A 112 3.45 -12.40 10.65
CA PRO A 112 4.71 -11.99 10.02
C PRO A 112 4.95 -12.71 8.69
N MET A 113 5.05 -11.93 7.61
CA MET A 113 5.20 -12.43 6.25
C MET A 113 6.65 -12.24 5.78
N THR A 114 7.27 -13.35 5.40
CA THR A 114 8.56 -13.40 4.70
C THR A 114 8.35 -13.81 3.26
N ALA A 115 9.35 -13.59 2.40
CA ALA A 115 9.31 -14.14 1.04
C ALA A 115 8.99 -15.64 1.05
N PRO A 116 9.76 -16.55 1.70
CA PRO A 116 9.41 -17.98 1.72
C PRO A 116 7.99 -18.30 2.19
N ARG A 117 7.46 -17.55 3.17
CA ARG A 117 6.09 -17.76 3.66
C ARG A 117 5.03 -17.36 2.63
N ALA A 118 5.21 -16.24 1.93
CA ALA A 118 4.28 -15.78 0.90
C ALA A 118 4.09 -16.81 -0.23
N PHE A 119 5.10 -17.66 -0.49
CA PHE A 119 5.05 -18.76 -1.46
C PHE A 119 4.69 -20.13 -0.85
N SER A 120 4.50 -20.21 0.47
CA SER A 120 4.35 -21.49 1.17
C SER A 120 3.02 -22.19 0.87
N ALA A 121 3.02 -23.52 1.01
CA ALA A 121 1.81 -24.33 0.88
C ALA A 121 0.75 -24.00 1.95
N GLU A 122 1.17 -23.52 3.14
CA GLU A 122 0.28 -23.07 4.21
C GLU A 122 -0.59 -21.90 3.73
N VAL A 123 0.04 -20.85 3.21
CA VAL A 123 -0.65 -19.64 2.73
C VAL A 123 -1.53 -19.96 1.51
N GLN A 124 -1.04 -20.80 0.59
CA GLN A 124 -1.83 -21.23 -0.57
C GLN A 124 -3.05 -22.06 -0.17
N ALA A 125 -2.93 -22.94 0.83
CA ALA A 125 -4.07 -23.69 1.35
C ALA A 125 -5.10 -22.77 2.00
N ALA A 126 -4.66 -21.80 2.81
CA ALA A 126 -5.54 -20.82 3.43
C ALA A 126 -6.31 -19.99 2.40
N ALA A 127 -5.67 -19.58 1.29
CA ALA A 127 -6.33 -18.89 0.19
C ALA A 127 -7.41 -19.76 -0.49
N ARG A 128 -7.13 -21.05 -0.73
CA ARG A 128 -8.14 -21.99 -1.27
C ARG A 128 -9.33 -22.15 -0.34
N ASP A 129 -9.07 -22.34 0.95
CA ASP A 129 -10.11 -22.50 1.97
C ASP A 129 -10.98 -21.24 2.06
N TYR A 130 -10.35 -20.06 2.04
CA TYR A 130 -11.04 -18.77 1.98
C TYR A 130 -11.98 -18.67 0.78
N HIS A 131 -11.48 -18.91 -0.44
CA HIS A 131 -12.32 -18.80 -1.63
C HIS A 131 -13.42 -19.85 -1.70
N ALA A 132 -13.15 -21.09 -1.26
CA ALA A 132 -14.17 -22.13 -1.16
C ALA A 132 -15.29 -21.74 -0.18
N ALA A 133 -14.92 -21.18 0.98
CA ALA A 133 -15.87 -20.71 1.99
C ALA A 133 -16.67 -19.51 1.47
N MET A 134 -16.04 -18.52 0.83
CA MET A 134 -16.73 -17.37 0.24
C MET A 134 -17.70 -17.79 -0.86
N ARG A 135 -17.31 -18.71 -1.74
CA ARG A 135 -18.20 -19.26 -2.77
C ARG A 135 -19.38 -20.00 -2.16
N ALA A 136 -19.17 -20.81 -1.13
CA ALA A 136 -20.25 -21.52 -0.45
C ALA A 136 -21.21 -20.55 0.26
N ALA A 137 -20.65 -19.55 0.96
CA ALA A 137 -21.40 -18.58 1.72
C ALA A 137 -22.16 -17.59 0.83
N LEU A 138 -21.57 -17.05 -0.24
CA LEU A 138 -22.16 -15.94 -1.02
C LEU A 138 -22.48 -16.29 -2.48
N GLY A 139 -21.98 -17.42 -3.00
CA GLY A 139 -22.09 -17.79 -4.41
C GLY A 139 -21.06 -17.08 -5.29
N GLU A 140 -20.89 -17.57 -6.52
CA GLU A 140 -20.09 -16.85 -7.54
C GLU A 140 -20.84 -15.64 -8.10
N GLY A 141 -20.08 -14.64 -8.57
CA GLY A 141 -20.61 -13.38 -9.10
C GLY A 141 -20.38 -12.25 -8.10
N PRO A 142 -21.38 -11.42 -7.76
CA PRO A 142 -21.18 -10.29 -6.83
C PRO A 142 -20.61 -10.69 -5.46
N GLY A 143 -20.96 -11.88 -4.96
CA GLY A 143 -20.49 -12.39 -3.66
C GLY A 143 -18.99 -12.64 -3.58
N THR A 144 -18.34 -12.87 -4.71
CA THR A 144 -16.90 -13.12 -4.84
C THR A 144 -16.20 -12.04 -5.66
N HIS A 145 -16.82 -10.85 -5.82
CA HIS A 145 -16.31 -9.78 -6.69
C HIS A 145 -16.01 -10.26 -8.12
N TRP A 146 -16.90 -11.11 -8.65
CA TRP A 146 -16.79 -11.72 -9.98
C TRP A 146 -15.46 -12.44 -10.23
N ARG A 147 -14.86 -13.02 -9.18
CA ARG A 147 -13.53 -13.64 -9.22
C ARG A 147 -13.35 -14.66 -10.33
N ALA A 148 -14.32 -15.57 -10.54
CA ALA A 148 -14.21 -16.57 -11.61
C ALA A 148 -14.05 -15.93 -13.01
N ARG A 149 -14.85 -14.90 -13.32
CA ARG A 149 -14.75 -14.13 -14.57
C ARG A 149 -13.41 -13.39 -14.66
N ARG A 150 -12.99 -12.72 -13.59
CA ARG A 150 -11.68 -12.02 -13.52
C ARG A 150 -10.53 -12.99 -13.82
N LEU A 151 -10.52 -14.17 -13.22
CA LEU A 151 -9.49 -15.18 -13.46
C LEU A 151 -9.49 -15.67 -14.91
N GLU A 152 -10.66 -15.84 -15.53
CA GLU A 152 -10.76 -16.20 -16.95
C GLU A 152 -10.18 -15.12 -17.88
N GLU A 153 -10.45 -13.85 -17.59
CA GLU A 153 -9.91 -12.70 -18.32
C GLU A 153 -8.38 -12.61 -18.20
N VAL A 154 -7.85 -12.75 -16.97
CA VAL A 154 -6.41 -12.79 -16.71
C VAL A 154 -5.76 -13.97 -17.44
N MET A 155 -6.34 -15.16 -17.35
CA MET A 155 -5.83 -16.34 -18.05
C MET A 155 -5.84 -16.16 -19.57
N ALA A 156 -6.90 -15.59 -20.13
CA ALA A 156 -6.98 -15.31 -21.56
C ALA A 156 -5.92 -14.31 -22.02
N ALA A 157 -5.65 -13.28 -21.21
CA ALA A 157 -4.59 -12.30 -21.47
C ALA A 157 -3.19 -12.92 -21.40
N LEU A 158 -2.99 -13.87 -20.46
CA LEU A 158 -1.72 -14.58 -20.29
C LEU A 158 -1.50 -15.70 -21.31
N ALA A 159 -2.54 -16.19 -21.99
CA ALA A 159 -2.43 -17.29 -22.96
C ALA A 159 -1.49 -16.98 -24.14
N ALA A 160 -1.35 -15.70 -24.49
CA ALA A 160 -0.44 -15.24 -25.55
C ALA A 160 0.96 -14.86 -25.04
N VAL A 161 1.21 -14.99 -23.73
CA VAL A 161 2.50 -14.64 -23.12
C VAL A 161 3.30 -15.92 -22.91
N GLU A 162 4.38 -16.06 -23.69
CA GLU A 162 5.25 -17.23 -23.61
C GLU A 162 6.19 -17.20 -22.40
N ASP A 163 6.60 -16.01 -21.97
CA ASP A 163 7.48 -15.79 -20.83
C ASP A 163 7.31 -14.43 -20.13
N GLY A 164 7.66 -14.39 -18.85
CA GLY A 164 7.58 -13.18 -18.05
C GLY A 164 7.38 -13.43 -16.57
N VAL A 165 7.36 -12.34 -15.82
CA VAL A 165 6.98 -12.31 -14.40
C VAL A 165 5.64 -11.60 -14.28
N VAL A 166 4.71 -12.23 -13.56
CA VAL A 166 3.35 -11.71 -13.35
C VAL A 166 3.14 -11.49 -11.85
N LEU A 167 2.78 -10.26 -11.47
CA LEU A 167 2.26 -9.96 -10.15
C LEU A 167 0.78 -10.32 -10.12
N VAL A 168 0.38 -11.15 -9.16
CA VAL A 168 -0.99 -11.66 -9.00
C VAL A 168 -1.42 -11.49 -7.56
N PRO A 169 -2.71 -11.20 -7.27
CA PRO A 169 -3.20 -11.24 -5.90
C PRO A 169 -2.83 -12.57 -5.24
N LEU A 170 -2.30 -12.50 -4.02
CA LEU A 170 -1.80 -13.68 -3.33
C LEU A 170 -2.87 -14.78 -3.19
N ASP A 171 -4.12 -14.40 -3.02
CA ASP A 171 -5.26 -15.32 -2.89
C ASP A 171 -5.69 -15.95 -4.23
N ASP A 172 -5.42 -15.29 -5.35
CA ASP A 172 -5.62 -15.82 -6.71
C ASP A 172 -4.51 -16.79 -7.16
N LEU A 173 -3.34 -16.75 -6.51
CA LEU A 173 -2.16 -17.52 -6.88
C LEU A 173 -2.40 -19.05 -7.00
N PRO A 174 -3.07 -19.74 -6.05
CA PRO A 174 -3.23 -21.19 -6.12
C PRO A 174 -4.05 -21.65 -7.34
N ASP A 175 -5.09 -20.89 -7.70
CA ASP A 175 -5.97 -21.22 -8.83
C ASP A 175 -5.29 -20.92 -10.17
N LEU A 176 -4.50 -19.84 -10.24
CA LEU A 176 -3.71 -19.53 -11.43
C LEU A 176 -2.63 -20.58 -11.68
N LEU A 177 -1.94 -21.06 -10.64
CA LEU A 177 -0.96 -22.16 -10.77
C LEU A 177 -1.58 -23.46 -11.28
N GLU A 178 -2.81 -23.77 -10.87
CA GLU A 178 -3.52 -24.97 -11.32
C GLU A 178 -4.01 -24.84 -12.78
N ARG A 179 -4.50 -23.65 -13.16
CA ARG A 179 -5.20 -23.44 -14.42
C ARG A 179 -4.32 -22.93 -15.57
N LEU A 180 -3.14 -22.38 -15.28
CA LEU A 180 -2.19 -21.91 -16.31
C LEU A 180 -1.08 -22.93 -16.53
N PRO A 181 -1.10 -23.66 -17.66
CA PRO A 181 -0.07 -24.65 -17.96
C PRO A 181 1.31 -24.00 -18.02
N GLY A 182 2.26 -24.56 -17.28
CA GLY A 182 3.62 -24.07 -17.23
C GLY A 182 3.83 -22.86 -16.32
N ALA A 183 2.80 -22.25 -15.73
CA ALA A 183 3.01 -21.27 -14.68
C ALA A 183 3.73 -21.90 -13.47
N ARG A 184 4.65 -21.17 -12.86
CA ARG A 184 5.43 -21.65 -11.72
C ARG A 184 5.69 -20.56 -10.70
N LEU A 185 6.00 -21.00 -9.50
CA LEU A 185 6.58 -20.14 -8.47
C LEU A 185 8.08 -19.90 -8.76
N PRO A 186 8.63 -18.76 -8.31
CA PRO A 186 10.06 -18.50 -8.41
C PRO A 186 10.87 -19.51 -7.59
N ASP A 187 12.09 -19.78 -8.04
CA ASP A 187 13.11 -20.37 -7.18
C ASP A 187 13.70 -19.26 -6.30
N LEU A 188 13.61 -19.44 -4.99
CA LEU A 188 14.11 -18.49 -3.98
C LEU A 188 15.46 -18.91 -3.41
N THR A 189 16.09 -19.95 -3.97
CA THR A 189 17.38 -20.44 -3.47
C THR A 189 18.43 -19.35 -3.52
N GLY A 190 18.96 -18.97 -2.36
CA GLY A 190 19.96 -17.91 -2.23
C GLY A 190 19.40 -16.49 -2.31
N PHE A 191 18.08 -16.31 -2.31
CA PHE A 191 17.46 -15.00 -2.13
C PHE A 191 17.36 -14.66 -0.64
N GLU A 192 17.85 -13.48 -0.27
CA GLU A 192 17.65 -12.87 1.05
C GLU A 192 17.28 -11.40 0.84
N PRO A 193 16.25 -10.87 1.54
CA PRO A 193 15.93 -9.45 1.50
C PRO A 193 17.14 -8.60 1.93
N GLY A 194 17.39 -7.54 1.18
CA GLY A 194 18.53 -6.66 1.34
C GLY A 194 18.15 -5.28 1.84
N GLU A 195 18.97 -4.32 1.44
CA GLU A 195 18.93 -2.95 1.92
C GLU A 195 17.69 -2.18 1.44
N THR A 196 17.23 -2.43 0.21
CA THR A 196 16.01 -1.78 -0.32
C THR A 196 14.80 -2.23 0.48
N SER A 197 14.72 -3.52 0.83
CA SER A 197 13.66 -4.05 1.71
C SER A 197 13.72 -3.46 3.11
N ARG A 198 14.92 -3.32 3.70
CA ARG A 198 15.11 -2.75 5.04
C ARG A 198 14.69 -1.28 5.11
N LEU A 199 15.15 -0.46 4.15
CA LEU A 199 14.82 0.96 4.08
C LEU A 199 13.31 1.19 3.88
N ARG A 200 12.68 0.40 3.00
CA ARG A 200 11.24 0.46 2.79
C ARG A 200 10.46 0.14 4.06
N ALA A 201 10.87 -0.90 4.79
CA ALA A 201 10.27 -1.27 6.08
C ALA A 201 10.37 -0.13 7.11
N LEU A 202 11.51 0.56 7.18
CA LEU A 202 11.70 1.71 8.08
C LEU A 202 10.75 2.85 7.73
N ALA A 203 10.65 3.21 6.45
CA ALA A 203 9.77 4.27 5.99
C ALA A 203 8.28 3.91 6.20
N ASP A 204 7.87 2.70 5.86
CA ASP A 204 6.48 2.23 6.08
C ASP A 204 6.11 2.24 7.56
N ARG A 205 7.04 1.82 8.43
CA ARG A 205 6.85 1.89 9.88
C ARG A 205 6.65 3.33 10.34
N ALA A 206 7.46 4.26 9.85
CA ALA A 206 7.40 5.67 10.23
C ALA A 206 6.13 6.37 9.72
N TRP A 207 5.60 6.00 8.57
CA TRP A 207 4.31 6.51 8.11
C TRP A 207 3.12 6.03 8.93
N GLN A 208 3.25 4.88 9.60
CA GLN A 208 2.15 4.22 10.34
C GLN A 208 2.04 4.59 11.82
N LEU A 209 2.98 5.36 12.39
CA LEU A 209 3.12 5.70 13.82
C LEU A 209 2.08 5.08 14.77
N ARG A 210 2.54 4.22 15.68
CA ARG A 210 1.68 3.60 16.71
C ARG A 210 2.01 4.20 18.06
N GLU A 211 1.05 4.11 18.97
CA GLU A 211 1.16 4.66 20.33
C GLU A 211 2.33 4.07 21.13
N ASP A 212 2.73 2.84 20.83
CA ASP A 212 3.79 2.08 21.50
C ASP A 212 5.18 2.25 20.87
N ASP A 213 5.33 3.14 19.89
CA ASP A 213 6.63 3.38 19.24
C ASP A 213 7.63 4.10 20.14
N ASP A 214 8.88 3.65 20.08
CA ASP A 214 10.04 4.45 20.51
C ASP A 214 10.36 5.49 19.41
N LEU A 215 9.70 6.65 19.52
CA LEU A 215 9.82 7.73 18.56
C LEU A 215 11.25 8.26 18.42
N ALA A 216 12.04 8.24 19.50
CA ALA A 216 13.44 8.68 19.47
C ALA A 216 14.31 7.69 18.68
N ALA A 217 14.17 6.39 18.95
CA ALA A 217 14.90 5.36 18.20
C ALA A 217 14.51 5.36 16.72
N LEU A 218 13.23 5.61 16.41
CA LEU A 218 12.74 5.71 15.04
C LEU A 218 13.30 6.93 14.30
N LEU A 219 13.33 8.10 14.95
CA LEU A 219 13.96 9.31 14.39
C LEU A 219 15.45 9.09 14.13
N ASP A 220 16.18 8.56 15.11
CA ASP A 220 17.61 8.29 14.94
C ASP A 220 17.85 7.28 13.81
N ALA A 221 16.95 6.30 13.63
CA ALA A 221 17.01 5.38 12.50
C ALA A 221 16.84 6.12 11.17
N LEU A 222 15.79 6.93 11.02
CA LEU A 222 15.52 7.68 9.78
C LEU A 222 16.65 8.65 9.42
N GLU A 223 17.21 9.37 10.40
CA GLU A 223 18.24 10.39 10.17
C GLU A 223 19.58 9.82 9.70
N ARG A 224 19.88 8.56 10.04
CA ARG A 224 21.12 7.89 9.61
C ARG A 224 21.07 7.45 8.15
N GLU A 225 19.89 7.33 7.57
CA GLU A 225 19.72 6.78 6.22
C GLU A 225 19.83 7.85 5.14
N THR A 226 20.42 7.49 4.00
CA THR A 226 20.50 8.35 2.82
C THR A 226 19.39 8.07 1.80
N GLY A 227 18.58 7.04 2.03
CA GLY A 227 17.59 6.53 1.08
C GLY A 227 18.21 5.79 -0.10
N ASP A 228 17.33 5.27 -0.96
CA ASP A 228 17.67 4.63 -2.23
C ASP A 228 16.71 5.06 -3.34
N THR A 229 16.73 4.39 -4.50
CA THR A 229 15.84 4.75 -5.61
C THR A 229 14.37 4.50 -5.28
N VAL A 230 14.05 3.49 -4.48
CA VAL A 230 12.67 3.09 -4.12
C VAL A 230 12.13 3.92 -2.96
N THR A 231 12.98 4.22 -2.00
CA THR A 231 12.70 4.99 -0.78
C THR A 231 13.69 6.16 -0.72
N PRO A 232 13.44 7.24 -1.47
CA PRO A 232 14.37 8.36 -1.57
C PRO A 232 14.51 9.10 -0.23
N LYS A 233 15.61 9.83 -0.06
CA LYS A 233 15.86 10.64 1.14
C LYS A 233 14.70 11.58 1.49
N ALA A 234 14.09 12.20 0.47
CA ALA A 234 12.95 13.09 0.67
C ALA A 234 11.76 12.40 1.35
N GLU A 235 11.56 11.10 1.08
CA GLU A 235 10.52 10.33 1.75
C GLU A 235 10.86 10.07 3.22
N LEU A 236 12.12 9.71 3.51
CA LEU A 236 12.58 9.52 4.89
C LEU A 236 12.47 10.81 5.71
N GLU A 237 12.81 11.95 5.11
CA GLU A 237 12.65 13.28 5.73
C GLU A 237 11.17 13.60 5.99
N ALA A 238 10.29 13.27 5.04
CA ALA A 238 8.84 13.46 5.20
C ALA A 238 8.24 12.55 6.28
N ALA A 239 8.70 11.30 6.37
CA ALA A 239 8.29 10.37 7.41
C ALA A 239 8.78 10.82 8.80
N ALA A 240 10.03 11.27 8.90
CA ALA A 240 10.58 11.85 10.13
C ALA A 240 9.81 13.11 10.57
N ALA A 241 9.41 13.96 9.62
CA ALA A 241 8.56 15.11 9.92
C ALA A 241 7.20 14.71 10.49
N GLY A 242 6.64 13.57 10.06
CA GLY A 242 5.44 12.97 10.66
C GLY A 242 5.64 12.65 12.14
N VAL A 243 6.80 12.11 12.51
CA VAL A 243 7.16 11.84 13.91
C VAL A 243 7.27 13.15 14.72
N TYR A 244 7.99 14.15 14.19
CA TYR A 244 8.10 15.46 14.84
C TYR A 244 6.74 16.15 15.02
N LEU A 245 5.86 16.07 14.01
CA LEU A 245 4.49 16.58 14.11
C LEU A 245 3.70 15.86 15.22
N ALA A 246 3.83 14.54 15.36
CA ALA A 246 3.13 13.76 16.37
C ALA A 246 3.51 14.16 17.81
N VAL A 247 4.75 14.58 18.03
CA VAL A 247 5.22 15.09 19.35
C VAL A 247 5.05 16.60 19.51
N GLY A 248 4.50 17.30 18.51
CA GLY A 248 4.25 18.74 18.54
C GLY A 248 5.47 19.62 18.24
N ASP A 249 6.59 19.06 17.78
CA ASP A 249 7.74 19.84 17.30
C ASP A 249 7.49 20.30 15.86
N LEU A 250 6.70 21.37 15.74
CA LEU A 250 6.28 21.93 14.45
C LEU A 250 7.44 22.52 13.64
N ASP A 251 8.46 23.03 14.31
CA ASP A 251 9.61 23.67 13.64
C ASP A 251 10.49 22.63 12.95
N SER A 252 10.81 21.53 13.65
CA SER A 252 11.54 20.40 13.06
C SER A 252 10.75 19.74 11.95
N ALA A 253 9.44 19.53 12.15
CA ALA A 253 8.55 18.97 11.13
C ALA A 253 8.52 19.84 9.86
N ARG A 254 8.36 21.15 10.02
CA ARG A 254 8.36 22.09 8.89
C ARG A 254 9.68 22.08 8.14
N ALA A 255 10.80 22.16 8.86
CA ALA A 255 12.12 22.21 8.25
C ALA A 255 12.39 20.96 7.39
N LEU A 256 12.01 19.78 7.89
CA LEU A 256 12.13 18.53 7.14
C LEU A 256 11.21 18.49 5.91
N LEU A 257 9.95 18.90 6.05
CA LEU A 257 9.01 18.90 4.91
C LEU A 257 9.39 19.91 3.83
N GLU A 258 9.93 21.07 4.21
CA GLU A 258 10.41 22.06 3.23
C GLU A 258 11.66 21.55 2.49
N ARG A 259 12.56 20.82 3.17
CA ARG A 259 13.68 20.12 2.52
C ARG A 259 13.20 19.01 1.59
N ALA A 260 12.29 18.15 2.06
CA ALA A 260 11.70 17.09 1.27
C ALA A 260 11.03 17.66 0.02
N ALA A 261 10.23 18.72 0.16
CA ALA A 261 9.56 19.40 -0.95
C ALA A 261 10.53 19.96 -2.00
N HIS A 262 11.68 20.52 -1.58
CA HIS A 262 12.72 20.99 -2.50
C HIS A 262 13.47 19.85 -3.22
N ALA A 263 13.51 18.67 -2.62
CA ALA A 263 14.18 17.49 -3.17
C ALA A 263 13.26 16.63 -4.07
N LEU A 264 11.98 16.97 -4.18
CA LEU A 264 11.04 16.27 -5.06
C LEU A 264 11.47 16.40 -6.52
N THR A 265 11.34 15.30 -7.25
CA THR A 265 11.48 15.25 -8.71
C THR A 265 10.12 14.93 -9.33
N ASP A 266 9.90 15.35 -10.58
CA ASP A 266 8.59 15.27 -11.24
C ASP A 266 8.16 13.86 -11.69
N GLU A 267 8.96 12.82 -11.42
CA GLU A 267 8.76 11.49 -12.02
C GLU A 267 8.38 10.40 -11.00
N VAL A 268 9.20 10.11 -9.99
CA VAL A 268 9.01 8.96 -9.09
C VAL A 268 9.67 9.19 -7.72
N PRO A 269 9.06 8.80 -6.57
CA PRO A 269 7.71 8.26 -6.39
C PRO A 269 6.60 9.25 -6.72
N ARG A 270 5.58 8.80 -7.45
CA ARG A 270 4.45 9.64 -7.91
C ARG A 270 3.56 10.08 -6.75
N SER A 271 3.46 9.29 -5.67
CA SER A 271 2.66 9.62 -4.48
C SER A 271 3.31 10.67 -3.57
N LEU A 272 4.64 10.74 -3.57
CA LEU A 272 5.41 11.48 -2.56
C LEU A 272 5.14 12.99 -2.55
N PRO A 273 5.02 13.70 -3.69
CA PRO A 273 4.67 15.12 -3.69
C PRO A 273 3.36 15.42 -2.94
N GLY A 274 2.33 14.58 -3.15
CA GLY A 274 1.05 14.73 -2.47
C GLY A 274 1.18 14.55 -0.96
N LEU A 275 1.89 13.50 -0.52
CA LEU A 275 2.11 13.20 0.89
C LEU A 275 2.88 14.32 1.61
N VAL A 276 3.97 14.80 1.00
CA VAL A 276 4.80 15.89 1.55
C VAL A 276 4.01 17.18 1.67
N LEU A 277 3.33 17.60 0.60
CA LEU A 277 2.60 18.86 0.58
C LEU A 277 1.38 18.83 1.50
N ALA A 278 0.64 17.73 1.56
CA ALA A 278 -0.49 17.60 2.48
C ALA A 278 -0.03 17.72 3.95
N ARG A 279 1.07 17.04 4.31
CA ARG A 279 1.64 17.12 5.66
C ARG A 279 2.19 18.52 5.97
N LEU A 280 2.82 19.18 5.00
CA LEU A 280 3.30 20.56 5.15
C LEU A 280 2.15 21.54 5.38
N GLY A 281 1.00 21.34 4.71
CA GLY A 281 -0.21 22.11 4.97
C GLY A 281 -0.69 21.96 6.42
N GLN A 282 -0.69 20.74 6.95
CA GLN A 282 -1.10 20.46 8.34
C GLN A 282 -0.16 21.13 9.35
N VAL A 283 1.16 21.06 9.14
CA VAL A 283 2.13 21.75 9.99
C VAL A 283 1.91 23.26 9.98
N ARG A 284 1.65 23.85 8.81
CA ARG A 284 1.38 25.29 8.67
C ARG A 284 0.10 25.71 9.39
N ASP A 285 -0.97 24.94 9.27
CA ASP A 285 -2.19 25.19 10.06
C ASP A 285 -1.92 25.12 11.56
N ALA A 286 -1.17 24.11 12.02
CA ALA A 286 -0.81 23.95 13.43
C ALA A 286 0.07 25.11 13.95
N GLN A 287 0.89 25.72 13.09
CA GLN A 287 1.67 26.93 13.39
C GLN A 287 0.86 28.23 13.32
N GLY A 288 -0.39 28.19 12.85
CA GLY A 288 -1.24 29.37 12.65
C GLY A 288 -1.06 30.08 11.30
N ASP A 289 -0.26 29.53 10.40
CA ASP A 289 0.01 30.06 9.05
C ASP A 289 -1.11 29.68 8.06
N ARG A 290 -2.36 30.00 8.40
CA ARG A 290 -3.56 29.52 7.69
C ARG A 290 -3.56 29.80 6.19
N GLU A 291 -3.22 31.02 5.79
CA GLU A 291 -3.23 31.41 4.38
C GLU A 291 -2.25 30.56 3.55
N LEU A 292 -1.08 30.27 4.14
CA LEU A 292 -0.07 29.44 3.50
C LEU A 292 -0.48 27.96 3.49
N ALA A 293 -1.11 27.47 4.56
CA ALA A 293 -1.68 26.11 4.61
C ALA A 293 -2.70 25.90 3.49
N GLU A 294 -3.67 26.81 3.32
CA GLU A 294 -4.68 26.71 2.25
C GLU A 294 -4.06 26.70 0.85
N ARG A 295 -3.05 27.55 0.60
CA ARG A 295 -2.31 27.50 -0.68
C ARG A 295 -1.65 26.14 -0.89
N THR A 296 -1.11 25.55 0.17
CA THR A 296 -0.45 24.24 0.12
C THR A 296 -1.44 23.13 -0.19
N TYR A 297 -2.60 23.12 0.47
CA TYR A 297 -3.65 22.14 0.17
C TYR A 297 -4.21 22.29 -1.25
N ARG A 298 -4.41 23.53 -1.74
CA ARG A 298 -4.79 23.75 -3.15
C ARG A 298 -3.73 23.24 -4.12
N ALA A 299 -2.44 23.35 -3.78
CA ALA A 299 -1.36 22.80 -4.59
C ALA A 299 -1.40 21.26 -4.63
N VAL A 300 -1.71 20.59 -3.50
CA VAL A 300 -1.94 19.13 -3.46
C VAL A 300 -3.01 18.70 -4.47
N LEU A 301 -4.15 19.39 -4.47
CA LEU A 301 -5.27 19.07 -5.36
C LEU A 301 -5.01 19.41 -6.84
N ALA A 302 -3.94 20.17 -7.13
CA ALA A 302 -3.53 20.51 -8.48
C ALA A 302 -2.47 19.54 -9.06
N LEU A 303 -1.99 18.57 -8.29
CA LEU A 303 -1.03 17.57 -8.76
C LEU A 303 -1.65 16.62 -9.79
N ASN A 304 -0.83 16.15 -10.74
CA ASN A 304 -1.24 15.16 -11.75
C ASN A 304 -1.74 13.85 -11.12
N TYR A 305 -1.13 13.47 -10.00
CA TYR A 305 -1.58 12.39 -9.16
C TYR A 305 -1.40 12.77 -7.69
N VAL A 306 -2.38 12.39 -6.89
CA VAL A 306 -2.38 12.56 -5.43
C VAL A 306 -2.96 11.30 -4.82
N PRO A 307 -2.26 10.64 -3.88
CA PRO A 307 -2.81 9.48 -3.19
C PRO A 307 -4.03 9.90 -2.35
N GLN A 308 -4.98 9.01 -2.18
CA GLN A 308 -6.28 9.26 -1.57
C GLN A 308 -6.13 9.90 -0.17
N VAL A 309 -5.22 9.39 0.65
CA VAL A 309 -4.96 9.94 1.99
C VAL A 309 -4.49 11.41 1.96
N ALA A 310 -3.68 11.79 0.98
CA ALA A 310 -3.21 13.17 0.83
C ALA A 310 -4.32 14.08 0.29
N ARG A 311 -5.15 13.57 -0.63
CA ARG A 311 -6.32 14.28 -1.14
C ARG A 311 -7.32 14.56 -0.01
N GLU A 312 -7.66 13.54 0.76
CA GLU A 312 -8.56 13.66 1.91
C GLU A 312 -8.03 14.65 2.94
N ALA A 313 -6.73 14.58 3.27
CA ALA A 313 -6.09 15.52 4.17
C ALA A 313 -6.17 16.97 3.66
N ALA A 314 -5.93 17.19 2.36
CA ALA A 314 -6.01 18.51 1.74
C ALA A 314 -7.45 19.04 1.70
N GLU A 315 -8.42 18.21 1.33
CA GLU A 315 -9.85 18.57 1.32
C GLU A 315 -10.38 18.84 2.73
N ALA A 316 -9.96 18.06 3.72
CA ALA A 316 -10.26 18.32 5.14
C ALA A 316 -9.64 19.65 5.59
N GLY A 317 -8.35 19.86 5.32
CA GLY A 317 -7.62 21.09 5.66
C GLY A 317 -8.20 22.36 5.03
N LEU A 318 -8.76 22.27 3.82
CA LEU A 318 -9.46 23.40 3.18
C LEU A 318 -10.80 23.71 3.84
N ARG A 319 -11.49 22.70 4.39
CA ARG A 319 -12.75 22.89 5.11
C ARG A 319 -12.52 23.42 6.52
N GLU A 320 -11.54 22.87 7.22
CA GLU A 320 -11.24 23.22 8.61
C GLU A 320 -9.72 23.21 8.84
N PRO A 321 -9.16 24.21 9.56
CA PRO A 321 -7.74 24.20 9.91
C PRO A 321 -7.36 22.96 10.72
N PHE A 322 -6.28 22.30 10.32
CA PHE A 322 -5.72 21.20 11.09
C PHE A 322 -5.27 21.67 12.48
N ARG A 323 -5.54 20.85 13.51
CA ARG A 323 -5.13 21.10 14.90
C ARG A 323 -4.58 19.81 15.50
N LEU A 324 -3.51 19.92 16.29
CA LEU A 324 -3.06 18.82 17.13
C LEU A 324 -4.00 18.69 18.33
N GLU A 325 -4.74 17.58 18.42
CA GLU A 325 -5.54 17.29 19.60
C GLU A 325 -4.60 17.11 20.82
N GLY A 326 -4.81 17.89 21.89
CA GLY A 326 -4.04 17.80 23.13
C GLY A 326 -3.17 19.02 23.47
N LEU A 327 -2.97 19.97 22.56
CA LEU A 327 -2.38 21.29 22.86
C LEU A 327 -3.46 22.36 22.69
N GLY A 328 -4.32 22.48 23.71
CA GLY A 328 -5.17 23.67 23.84
C GLY A 328 -4.30 24.94 23.86
N PRO A 329 -4.87 26.12 23.52
CA PRO A 329 -4.12 27.36 23.60
C PRO A 329 -3.51 27.48 25.01
N ALA A 330 -2.21 27.78 25.08
CA ALA A 330 -1.54 28.03 26.35
C ALA A 330 -2.42 28.95 27.21
N PRO A 331 -2.64 28.64 28.50
CA PRO A 331 -3.48 29.47 29.34
C PRO A 331 -2.92 30.89 29.29
N GLN A 332 -3.74 31.82 28.80
CA GLN A 332 -3.42 33.24 28.86
C GLN A 332 -3.15 33.55 30.33
N GLY A 333 -1.90 33.93 30.64
CA GLY A 333 -1.48 34.25 31.99
C GLY A 333 -2.42 35.30 32.60
N PRO A 334 -2.64 35.26 33.92
CA PRO A 334 -3.61 36.13 34.57
C PRO A 334 -3.31 37.59 34.23
N ALA A 335 -4.31 38.28 33.69
CA ALA A 335 -4.26 39.72 33.47
C ALA A 335 -3.96 40.41 34.81
N SER A 336 -2.84 41.15 34.86
CA SER A 336 -2.50 41.99 36.00
C SER A 336 -3.63 42.99 36.26
N PRO A 337 -4.20 43.04 37.48
CA PRO A 337 -5.12 44.10 37.83
C PRO A 337 -4.34 45.40 38.05
N GLY A 338 -4.79 46.47 37.39
CA GLY A 338 -4.44 47.85 37.74
C GLY A 338 -5.23 48.36 38.93
#